data_AF-A0A960BMA4-F1
#
_entry.id   AF-A0A960BMA4-F1
#
_cell.length_a   1.000
_cell.length_b   1.000
_cell.length_c   1.000
_cell.angle_alpha   90.00
_cell.angle_beta   90.00
_cell.angle_gamma   90.00
#
_symmetry.space_group_name_H-M   'P 1'
#
loop_
_entity.id
_entity.type
_entity.pdbx_description
1 polymer ?
#
loop_
_entity_poly.entity_id
_entity_poly.type
_entity_poly.pdbx_seq_one_letter_code
_entity_poly.pdbx_strand_id
1 'polypeptide(L)'
;MGTLQADAPAPIDPHTIDQHTIEPQSLRLAGSTGADDDASLDSRPNTAASTGIAPLPSVEGGYRTVLADPPWRFTNRTGKVAPEHRRLDRYDTMDLGEITALPVPDHVATDAHLYLWVPNALLPEGLQVMQAWGFRYVSNLVWAKRRKDGGPDGRGVGFYFRNTTELILFGVRGTLRTLPPARRQVNIIETRKREHSRKPDEQYELIEACSPGPYLEMFARYPQPGWSVWGNEADEDVTPRGKQYAAYS
;
A
#
# COMPACT_ATOMS: atom_id res chain seq x y z
N MET A 1 -50.15 23.35 -35.45
CA MET A 1 -49.05 23.91 -34.64
C MET A 1 -47.99 22.84 -34.52
N GLY A 2 -46.84 23.06 -35.17
CA GLY A 2 -45.80 22.05 -35.38
C GLY A 2 -44.93 21.78 -34.14
N THR A 3 -44.50 20.53 -34.03
CA THR A 3 -43.60 19.96 -33.03
C THR A 3 -42.15 20.39 -33.30
N LEU A 4 -41.47 20.93 -32.28
CA LEU A 4 -40.04 21.23 -32.29
C LEU A 4 -39.25 19.95 -31.97
N GLN A 5 -38.38 19.56 -32.90
CA GLN A 5 -37.38 18.51 -32.72
C GLN A 5 -36.02 19.19 -32.50
N ALA A 6 -35.35 18.88 -31.40
CA ALA A 6 -34.03 19.43 -31.08
C ALA A 6 -32.93 18.53 -31.66
N ASP A 7 -32.06 19.09 -32.48
CA ASP A 7 -30.91 18.41 -33.07
C ASP A 7 -29.81 18.13 -32.05
N ALA A 8 -29.17 16.96 -32.16
CA ALA A 8 -28.02 16.56 -31.36
C ALA A 8 -26.72 17.19 -31.88
N PRO A 9 -25.74 17.52 -31.01
CA PRO A 9 -24.46 18.09 -31.46
C PRO A 9 -23.56 17.04 -32.13
N ALA A 10 -22.80 17.49 -33.14
CA ALA A 10 -21.88 16.67 -33.93
C ALA A 10 -20.68 16.14 -33.12
N PRO A 11 -20.10 14.98 -33.50
CA PRO A 11 -18.96 14.39 -32.80
C PRO A 11 -17.65 15.15 -33.06
N ILE A 12 -16.79 15.21 -32.03
CA ILE A 12 -15.47 15.85 -32.05
C ILE A 12 -14.43 14.88 -32.64
N ASP A 13 -13.64 15.37 -33.60
CA ASP A 13 -12.55 14.64 -34.26
C ASP A 13 -11.34 14.44 -33.30
N PRO A 14 -10.86 13.20 -33.06
CA PRO A 14 -9.75 12.92 -32.15
C PRO A 14 -8.34 13.28 -32.67
N HIS A 15 -8.17 13.86 -33.87
CA HIS A 15 -6.85 14.04 -34.48
C HIS A 15 -6.24 15.45 -34.46
N THR A 16 -6.77 16.39 -33.67
CA THR A 16 -6.09 17.69 -33.45
C THR A 16 -5.42 17.72 -32.07
N ILE A 17 -4.20 17.18 -31.98
CA ILE A 17 -3.27 17.48 -30.88
C ILE A 17 -2.13 18.30 -31.48
N ASP A 18 -2.14 19.58 -31.14
CA ASP A 18 -1.09 20.54 -31.48
C ASP A 18 0.17 20.22 -30.64
N GLN A 19 1.22 19.78 -31.32
CA GLN A 19 2.51 19.46 -30.70
C GLN A 19 3.35 20.74 -30.57
N HIS A 20 3.17 21.47 -29.47
CA HIS A 20 4.14 22.48 -29.07
C HIS A 20 5.22 21.86 -28.17
N THR A 21 6.39 21.68 -28.80
CA THR A 21 7.71 21.37 -28.24
C THR A 21 8.02 22.15 -26.96
N ILE A 22 8.35 21.45 -25.88
CA ILE A 22 8.99 22.03 -24.69
C ILE A 22 10.46 21.58 -24.71
N GLU A 23 11.36 22.50 -25.03
CA GLU A 23 12.80 22.30 -24.84
C GLU A 23 13.20 22.45 -23.37
N PRO A 24 14.17 21.66 -22.86
CA PRO A 24 14.70 21.84 -21.53
C PRO A 24 15.72 22.98 -21.47
N GLN A 25 15.41 24.02 -20.69
CA GLN A 25 16.39 25.06 -20.37
C GLN A 25 17.44 24.52 -19.39
N SER A 26 18.70 24.65 -19.81
CA SER A 26 19.90 24.27 -19.08
C SER A 26 20.26 25.35 -18.04
N LEU A 27 20.31 24.99 -16.76
CA LEU A 27 20.80 25.87 -15.70
C LEU A 27 22.33 25.74 -15.59
N ARG A 28 23.05 26.81 -15.95
CA ARG A 28 24.50 26.93 -15.75
C ARG A 28 24.77 27.30 -14.29
N LEU A 29 25.59 26.52 -13.59
CA LEU A 29 26.25 26.96 -12.36
C LEU A 29 27.50 27.77 -12.71
N ALA A 30 27.56 29.02 -12.22
CA ALA A 30 28.79 29.79 -12.13
C ALA A 30 29.41 29.56 -10.75
N GLY A 31 30.69 29.19 -10.73
CA GLY A 31 31.47 29.09 -9.51
C GLY A 31 31.99 30.45 -9.04
N SER A 32 32.30 30.55 -7.75
CA SER A 32 33.32 31.46 -7.23
C SER A 32 34.02 30.82 -6.03
N THR A 33 35.30 31.12 -5.97
CA THR A 33 36.40 30.58 -5.17
C THR A 33 36.43 30.99 -3.70
N GLY A 34 36.93 30.07 -2.86
CA GLY A 34 38.03 30.31 -1.92
C GLY A 34 37.69 30.71 -0.47
N ALA A 35 38.02 29.83 0.48
CA ALA A 35 38.91 30.10 1.63
C ALA A 35 39.04 28.84 2.50
N ASP A 36 40.29 28.53 2.85
CA ASP A 36 40.71 27.49 3.78
C ASP A 36 40.14 27.69 5.19
N ASP A 37 39.83 26.61 5.90
CA ASP A 37 40.06 26.52 7.34
C ASP A 37 40.13 25.05 7.80
N ASP A 38 41.25 24.77 8.46
CA ASP A 38 41.66 23.53 9.10
C ASP A 38 40.85 23.28 10.38
N ALA A 39 40.20 22.13 10.48
CA ALA A 39 39.70 21.61 11.75
C ALA A 39 39.55 20.09 11.69
N SER A 40 40.57 19.39 12.18
CA SER A 40 40.49 17.97 12.56
C SER A 40 39.40 17.77 13.61
N LEU A 41 38.36 16.99 13.30
CA LEU A 41 37.38 16.50 14.28
C LEU A 41 37.16 15.00 14.10
N ASP A 42 37.89 14.26 14.93
CA ASP A 42 37.46 13.10 15.71
C ASP A 42 36.50 12.11 15.01
N SER A 43 37.09 11.04 14.48
CA SER A 43 36.39 9.84 14.01
C SER A 43 35.72 9.11 15.17
N ARG A 44 34.43 9.36 15.39
CA ARG A 44 33.57 8.48 16.17
C ARG A 44 32.53 7.83 15.26
N PRO A 45 32.30 6.51 15.37
CA PRO A 45 31.26 5.86 14.60
C PRO A 45 29.89 6.42 15.01
N ASN A 46 29.20 7.02 14.04
CA ASN A 46 27.82 7.43 14.16
C ASN A 46 26.97 6.16 14.36
N THR A 47 26.64 5.87 15.62
CA THR A 47 25.76 4.76 15.97
C THR A 47 24.35 5.22 15.61
N ALA A 48 23.84 4.76 14.46
CA ALA A 48 22.47 5.00 14.05
C ALA A 48 21.52 4.59 15.19
N ALA A 49 20.63 5.50 15.56
CA ALA A 49 19.58 5.26 16.55
C ALA A 49 18.76 4.03 16.10
N SER A 50 18.72 3.01 16.95
CA SER A 50 17.85 1.85 16.78
C SER A 50 16.39 2.34 16.82
N THR A 51 15.77 2.45 15.66
CA THR A 51 14.31 2.50 15.54
C THR A 51 13.79 1.25 16.22
N GLY A 52 12.91 1.38 17.23
CA GLY A 52 12.42 0.28 18.06
C GLY A 52 11.49 -0.72 17.34
N ILE A 53 11.72 -0.96 16.06
CA ILE A 53 11.00 -1.90 15.22
C ILE A 53 11.82 -3.18 15.14
N ALA A 54 11.19 -4.32 15.42
CA ALA A 54 11.85 -5.63 15.32
C ALA A 54 12.41 -5.85 13.90
N PRO A 55 13.54 -6.56 13.75
CA PRO A 55 14.03 -6.92 12.41
C PRO A 55 13.00 -7.77 11.67
N LEU A 56 12.96 -7.65 10.34
CA LEU A 56 12.14 -8.53 9.51
C LEU A 56 12.64 -9.97 9.65
N PRO A 57 11.75 -10.98 9.69
CA PRO A 57 12.15 -12.38 9.70
C PRO A 57 12.85 -12.75 8.39
N SER A 58 13.61 -13.84 8.39
CA SER A 58 14.35 -14.32 7.21
C SER A 58 14.13 -15.82 7.01
N VAL A 59 14.12 -16.23 5.74
CA VAL A 59 14.06 -17.63 5.31
C VAL A 59 15.15 -17.88 4.27
N GLU A 60 15.64 -19.12 4.18
CA GLU A 60 16.61 -19.50 3.15
C GLU A 60 16.04 -19.22 1.75
N GLY A 61 16.80 -18.50 0.92
CA GLY A 61 16.38 -18.10 -0.42
C GLY A 61 15.37 -16.94 -0.50
N GLY A 62 14.92 -16.40 0.64
CA GLY A 62 14.01 -15.26 0.73
C GLY A 62 12.53 -15.59 0.48
N TYR A 63 11.64 -14.68 0.89
CA TYR A 63 10.20 -14.84 0.69
C TYR A 63 9.82 -14.71 -0.78
N ARG A 64 8.96 -15.61 -1.27
CA ARG A 64 8.44 -15.57 -2.63
C ARG A 64 7.12 -14.82 -2.74
N THR A 65 6.44 -14.60 -1.61
CA THR A 65 5.22 -13.80 -1.56
C THR A 65 5.20 -12.95 -0.30
N VAL A 66 4.97 -11.65 -0.46
CA VAL A 66 4.78 -10.70 0.63
C VAL A 66 3.37 -10.12 0.57
N LEU A 67 2.68 -10.10 1.71
CA LEU A 67 1.47 -9.32 1.95
C LEU A 67 1.81 -8.19 2.93
N ALA A 68 1.44 -6.95 2.63
CA ALA A 68 1.72 -5.82 3.51
C ALA A 68 0.52 -4.87 3.62
N ASP A 69 0.19 -4.44 4.84
CA ASP A 69 -0.76 -3.35 5.13
C ASP A 69 -0.07 -2.25 5.97
N PRO A 70 0.79 -1.41 5.34
CA PRO A 70 1.50 -0.38 6.08
C PRO A 70 0.55 0.58 6.83
N PRO A 71 0.96 1.12 7.98
CA PRO A 71 0.14 2.05 8.74
C PRO A 71 0.23 3.47 8.12
N TRP A 72 -0.33 3.65 6.92
CA TRP A 72 -0.17 4.86 6.11
C TRP A 72 -0.54 6.16 6.84
N ARG A 73 0.37 7.14 6.83
CA ARG A 73 0.12 8.50 7.30
C ARG A 73 -0.48 9.37 6.20
N PHE A 74 -1.66 9.94 6.44
CA PHE A 74 -2.27 10.93 5.53
C PHE A 74 -1.70 12.33 5.78
N THR A 75 -1.37 13.04 4.71
CA THR A 75 -0.83 14.42 4.75
C THR A 75 -1.91 15.48 5.02
N ASN A 76 -3.14 15.27 4.55
CA ASN A 76 -4.23 16.23 4.72
C ASN A 76 -4.81 16.20 6.15
N ARG A 77 -4.34 17.13 6.99
CA ARG A 77 -4.82 17.33 8.38
C ARG A 77 -5.98 18.32 8.53
N THR A 78 -6.46 18.95 7.45
CA THR A 78 -7.53 19.96 7.52
C THR A 78 -8.90 19.38 7.21
N GLY A 79 -9.74 19.31 8.25
CA GLY A 79 -11.14 18.87 8.19
C GLY A 79 -11.51 17.94 9.35
N LYS A 80 -12.80 17.62 9.52
CA LYS A 80 -13.34 16.68 10.54
C LYS A 80 -12.76 15.25 10.51
N VAL A 81 -11.75 15.01 9.66
CA VAL A 81 -11.05 13.74 9.39
C VAL A 81 -9.62 13.78 9.98
N ALA A 82 -9.20 14.88 10.61
CA ALA A 82 -7.95 14.91 11.36
C ALA A 82 -7.97 13.80 12.45
N PRO A 83 -6.92 12.96 12.56
CA PRO A 83 -6.79 11.96 13.63
C PRO A 83 -6.88 12.54 15.05
N GLU A 84 -6.81 13.87 15.17
CA GLU A 84 -6.88 14.63 16.41
C GLU A 84 -8.31 14.90 16.89
N HIS A 85 -9.35 14.63 16.08
CA HIS A 85 -10.75 14.66 16.54
C HIS A 85 -11.10 13.39 17.34
N ARG A 86 -10.62 13.35 18.59
CA ARG A 86 -11.05 12.52 19.75
C ARG A 86 -11.66 11.13 19.48
N ARG A 87 -10.98 10.11 20.04
CA ARG A 87 -11.42 8.74 20.41
C ARG A 87 -11.05 7.56 19.48
N LEU A 88 -9.90 7.59 18.82
CA LEU A 88 -9.28 6.35 18.33
C LEU A 88 -7.82 6.37 18.80
N ASP A 89 -7.43 5.34 19.55
CA ASP A 89 -6.04 5.13 19.97
C ASP A 89 -5.11 5.33 18.77
N ARG A 90 -4.08 6.17 18.95
CA ARG A 90 -3.12 6.48 17.90
C ARG A 90 -2.27 5.24 17.68
N TYR A 91 -2.60 4.45 16.66
CA TYR A 91 -1.61 3.58 16.04
C TYR A 91 -0.50 4.48 15.47
N ASP A 92 0.75 4.12 15.72
CA ASP A 92 1.89 4.83 15.13
C ASP A 92 1.85 4.65 13.61
N THR A 93 1.41 5.69 12.91
CA THR A 93 1.41 5.72 11.44
C THR A 93 2.81 5.99 10.91
N MET A 94 3.15 5.44 9.75
CA MET A 94 4.40 5.70 9.03
C MET A 94 4.15 6.61 7.82
N ASP A 95 5.05 7.56 7.60
CA ASP A 95 5.10 8.32 6.36
C ASP A 95 5.72 7.50 5.20
N LEU A 96 5.64 8.05 3.99
CA LEU A 96 6.15 7.37 2.79
C LEU A 96 7.66 7.07 2.87
N GLY A 97 8.45 7.96 3.45
CA GLY A 97 9.89 7.77 3.60
C GLY A 97 10.19 6.62 4.55
N GLU A 98 9.49 6.56 5.68
CA GLU A 98 9.59 5.47 6.65
C GLU A 98 9.23 4.11 6.02
N ILE A 99 8.15 4.05 5.22
CA ILE A 99 7.71 2.79 4.58
C ILE A 99 8.68 2.35 3.48
N THR A 100 9.13 3.28 2.63
CA THR A 100 10.05 2.96 1.52
C THR A 100 11.43 2.56 2.01
N ALA A 101 11.86 3.04 3.18
CA ALA A 101 13.14 2.70 3.80
C ALA A 101 13.20 1.29 4.43
N LEU A 102 12.06 0.57 4.54
CA LEU A 102 12.08 -0.80 5.05
C LEU A 102 12.93 -1.71 4.14
N PRO A 103 13.80 -2.56 4.71
CA PRO A 103 14.77 -3.36 3.94
C PRO A 103 14.13 -4.58 3.25
N VAL A 104 12.86 -4.49 2.83
CA VAL A 104 12.13 -5.56 2.13
C VAL A 104 12.95 -6.19 1.00
N PRO A 105 13.73 -5.43 0.18
CA PRO A 105 14.53 -6.01 -0.88
C PRO A 105 15.51 -7.10 -0.45
N ASP A 106 15.97 -7.08 0.81
CA ASP A 106 16.96 -7.98 1.38
C ASP A 106 16.34 -9.28 1.92
N HIS A 107 15.01 -9.30 2.12
CA HIS A 107 14.27 -10.43 2.70
C HIS A 107 13.46 -11.23 1.67
N VAL A 108 13.33 -10.72 0.44
CA VAL A 108 12.55 -11.37 -0.62
C VAL A 108 13.44 -12.08 -1.64
N ALA A 109 12.92 -13.16 -2.21
CA ALA A 109 13.59 -13.90 -3.27
C ALA A 109 13.78 -13.04 -4.54
N THR A 110 14.70 -13.46 -5.42
CA THR A 110 14.93 -12.82 -6.73
C THR A 110 13.65 -12.74 -7.57
N ASP A 111 12.83 -13.79 -7.50
CA ASP A 111 11.52 -13.90 -8.14
C ASP A 111 10.44 -13.98 -7.06
N ALA A 112 9.63 -12.91 -6.92
CA ALA A 112 8.67 -12.78 -5.84
C ALA A 112 7.42 -11.99 -6.24
N HIS A 113 6.34 -12.18 -5.48
CA HIS A 113 5.12 -11.39 -5.55
C HIS A 113 4.95 -10.47 -4.34
N LEU A 114 4.35 -9.31 -4.57
CA LEU A 114 3.92 -8.38 -3.54
C LEU A 114 2.43 -8.12 -3.66
N TYR A 115 1.72 -8.23 -2.55
CA TYR A 115 0.34 -7.80 -2.34
C TYR A 115 0.36 -6.64 -1.33
N LEU A 116 0.15 -5.42 -1.81
CA LEU A 116 0.26 -4.22 -0.98
C LEU A 116 -1.11 -3.57 -0.81
N TRP A 117 -1.62 -3.53 0.41
CA TRP A 117 -2.82 -2.77 0.74
C TRP A 117 -2.55 -1.28 0.69
N VAL A 118 -3.38 -0.56 -0.07
CA VAL A 118 -3.24 0.87 -0.29
C VAL A 118 -4.60 1.57 -0.21
N PRO A 119 -4.76 2.60 0.66
CA PRO A 119 -5.93 3.45 0.62
C PRO A 119 -6.07 4.13 -0.74
N ASN A 120 -7.30 4.25 -1.27
CA ASN A 120 -7.53 4.81 -2.61
C ASN A 120 -6.87 6.19 -2.84
N ALA A 121 -6.80 7.02 -1.80
CA ALA A 121 -6.21 8.36 -1.89
C ALA A 121 -4.68 8.36 -1.92
N LEU A 122 -4.04 7.24 -1.56
CA LEU A 122 -2.58 7.08 -1.48
C LEU A 122 -2.05 6.12 -2.56
N LEU A 123 -2.81 5.91 -3.63
CA LEU A 123 -2.40 5.05 -4.75
C LEU A 123 -1.03 5.48 -5.34
N PRO A 124 -0.74 6.77 -5.58
CA PRO A 124 0.58 7.20 -6.05
C PRO A 124 1.73 6.82 -5.10
N GLU A 125 1.52 6.94 -3.80
CA GLU A 125 2.47 6.56 -2.74
C GLU A 125 2.66 5.03 -2.70
N GLY A 126 1.57 4.28 -2.85
CA GLY A 126 1.62 2.81 -2.96
C GLY A 126 2.51 2.35 -4.11
N LEU A 127 2.42 2.99 -5.28
CA LEU A 127 3.28 2.68 -6.43
C LEU A 127 4.76 3.01 -6.15
N GLN A 128 5.04 4.09 -5.43
CA GLN A 128 6.40 4.44 -5.00
C GLN A 128 6.97 3.40 -4.03
N VAL A 129 6.16 2.90 -3.09
CA VAL A 129 6.57 1.81 -2.19
C VAL A 129 6.92 0.54 -2.96
N MET A 130 6.07 0.12 -3.92
CA MET A 130 6.37 -1.05 -4.75
C MET A 130 7.71 -0.89 -5.48
N GLN A 131 7.96 0.28 -6.07
CA GLN A 131 9.20 0.58 -6.77
C GLN A 131 10.42 0.54 -5.83
N ALA A 132 10.33 1.17 -4.66
CA ALA A 132 11.40 1.19 -3.67
C ALA A 132 11.75 -0.22 -3.17
N TRP A 133 10.74 -1.08 -3.01
CA TRP A 133 10.94 -2.48 -2.61
C TRP A 133 11.34 -3.41 -3.77
N GLY A 134 11.50 -2.89 -4.99
CA GLY A 134 11.95 -3.65 -6.15
C GLY A 134 10.86 -4.45 -6.88
N PHE A 135 9.58 -4.10 -6.68
CA PHE A 135 8.45 -4.74 -7.33
C PHE A 135 7.87 -3.83 -8.44
N ARG A 136 7.71 -4.39 -9.64
CA ARG A 136 6.97 -3.73 -10.71
C ARG A 136 5.49 -3.96 -10.52
N TYR A 137 4.69 -2.90 -10.53
CA TYR A 137 3.23 -3.01 -10.56
C TYR A 137 2.75 -3.75 -11.81
N VAL A 138 1.81 -4.69 -11.62
CA VAL A 138 1.23 -5.49 -12.72
C VAL A 138 -0.29 -5.30 -12.80
N SER A 139 -0.99 -5.43 -11.68
CA SER A 139 -2.45 -5.31 -11.60
C SER A 139 -2.87 -5.04 -10.15
N ASN A 140 -4.16 -5.04 -9.85
CA ASN A 140 -4.67 -4.91 -8.49
C ASN A 140 -5.88 -5.81 -8.25
N LEU A 141 -6.07 -6.19 -6.99
CA LEU A 141 -7.33 -6.70 -6.46
C LEU A 141 -8.10 -5.55 -5.81
N VAL A 142 -9.43 -5.62 -5.86
CA VAL A 142 -10.33 -4.66 -5.24
C VAL A 142 -11.13 -5.35 -4.14
N TRP A 143 -11.01 -4.88 -2.91
CA TRP A 143 -11.96 -5.25 -1.88
C TRP A 143 -13.19 -4.35 -1.94
N ALA A 144 -14.32 -4.89 -2.38
CA ALA A 144 -15.60 -4.21 -2.37
C ALA A 144 -16.36 -4.50 -1.06
N LYS A 145 -16.59 -3.45 -0.28
CA LYS A 145 -17.31 -3.55 1.00
C LYS A 145 -18.80 -3.56 0.74
N ARG A 146 -19.45 -4.68 1.06
CA ARG A 146 -20.88 -4.90 0.80
C ARG A 146 -21.74 -4.75 2.06
N ARG A 147 -22.95 -4.24 1.90
CA ARG A 147 -24.02 -4.26 2.91
C ARG A 147 -24.75 -5.60 2.90
N LYS A 148 -25.71 -5.78 3.81
CA LYS A 148 -26.54 -7.00 3.85
C LYS A 148 -27.37 -7.21 2.57
N ASP A 149 -27.76 -6.13 1.91
CA ASP A 149 -28.54 -6.12 0.67
C ASP A 149 -27.68 -6.26 -0.60
N GLY A 150 -26.37 -6.51 -0.48
CA GLY A 150 -25.45 -6.61 -1.63
C GLY A 150 -25.00 -5.28 -2.22
N GLY A 151 -25.59 -4.15 -1.81
CA GLY A 151 -25.15 -2.83 -2.23
C GLY A 151 -23.82 -2.39 -1.59
N PRO A 152 -23.16 -1.36 -2.12
CA PRO A 152 -21.92 -0.83 -1.55
C PRO A 152 -22.12 -0.22 -0.15
N ASP A 153 -21.14 -0.38 0.75
CA ASP A 153 -21.17 0.20 2.10
C ASP A 153 -20.84 1.70 2.08
N GLY A 154 -21.86 2.53 1.87
CA GLY A 154 -21.75 4.00 1.75
C GLY A 154 -21.27 4.75 3.01
N ARG A 155 -20.89 4.03 4.07
CA ARG A 155 -20.34 4.60 5.32
C ARG A 155 -18.84 4.92 5.23
N GLY A 156 -18.21 4.67 4.09
CA GLY A 156 -16.82 5.02 3.83
C GLY A 156 -16.51 6.51 4.04
N VAL A 157 -15.34 6.80 4.58
CA VAL A 157 -14.81 8.17 4.64
C VAL A 157 -14.05 8.46 3.34
N GLY A 158 -14.29 9.62 2.74
CA GLY A 158 -13.54 10.13 1.60
C GLY A 158 -13.98 11.56 1.28
N PHE A 159 -13.07 12.36 0.72
CA PHE A 159 -13.28 13.80 0.52
C PHE A 159 -14.09 14.12 -0.73
N TYR A 160 -13.85 13.38 -1.82
CA TYR A 160 -14.55 13.56 -3.10
C TYR A 160 -15.63 12.50 -3.32
N PHE A 161 -15.32 11.24 -2.98
CA PHE A 161 -16.25 10.11 -3.07
C PHE A 161 -16.26 9.33 -1.76
N ARG A 162 -17.37 8.64 -1.48
CA ARG A 162 -17.46 7.70 -0.36
C ARG A 162 -16.66 6.44 -0.72
N ASN A 163 -15.62 6.13 0.06
CA ASN A 163 -14.79 4.94 -0.17
C ASN A 163 -15.55 3.66 0.20
N THR A 164 -16.10 2.98 -0.80
CA THR A 164 -16.75 1.67 -0.67
C THR A 164 -15.81 0.52 -1.04
N THR A 165 -14.60 0.85 -1.48
CA THR A 165 -13.55 -0.09 -1.89
C THR A 165 -12.22 0.23 -1.22
N GLU A 166 -11.34 -0.78 -1.13
CA GLU A 166 -9.91 -0.63 -0.89
C GLU A 166 -9.13 -1.46 -1.92
N LEU A 167 -7.89 -1.07 -2.22
CA LEU A 167 -7.05 -1.74 -3.21
C LEU A 167 -5.97 -2.60 -2.55
N ILE A 168 -5.70 -3.75 -3.17
CA ILE A 168 -4.47 -4.52 -2.99
C ILE A 168 -3.70 -4.43 -4.30
N LEU A 169 -2.60 -3.69 -4.32
CA LEU A 169 -1.74 -3.65 -5.49
C LEU A 169 -0.98 -4.96 -5.60
N PHE A 170 -0.91 -5.52 -6.81
CA PHE A 170 -0.17 -6.73 -7.12
C PHE A 170 1.09 -6.37 -7.92
N GLY A 171 2.24 -6.70 -7.34
CA GLY A 171 3.57 -6.46 -7.90
C GLY A 171 4.35 -7.74 -8.14
N VAL A 172 5.24 -7.69 -9.11
CA VAL A 172 6.16 -8.79 -9.43
C VAL A 172 7.59 -8.27 -9.38
N ARG A 173 8.44 -8.97 -8.64
CA ARG A 173 9.90 -8.88 -8.71
C ARG A 173 10.41 -10.01 -9.60
N GLY A 174 11.35 -9.70 -10.49
CA GLY A 174 11.86 -10.64 -11.47
C GLY A 174 10.82 -10.99 -12.54
N THR A 175 10.70 -12.28 -12.87
CA THR A 175 9.88 -12.81 -13.96
C THR A 175 8.78 -13.78 -13.50
N LEU A 176 8.56 -13.86 -12.19
CA LEU A 176 7.62 -14.82 -11.60
C LEU A 176 6.22 -14.66 -12.17
N ARG A 177 5.67 -15.76 -12.69
CA ARG A 177 4.27 -15.87 -13.06
C ARG A 177 3.46 -16.38 -11.88
N THR A 178 2.22 -15.91 -11.79
CA THR A 178 1.22 -16.49 -10.89
C THR A 178 0.96 -17.97 -11.19
N LEU A 179 0.56 -18.67 -10.13
CA LEU A 179 0.15 -20.07 -10.20
C LEU A 179 -1.13 -20.21 -11.07
N PRO A 180 -1.40 -21.42 -11.62
CA PRO A 180 -2.53 -21.62 -12.52
C PRO A 180 -3.90 -21.10 -12.05
N PRO A 181 -4.28 -21.20 -10.76
CA PRO A 181 -5.56 -20.68 -10.27
C PRO A 181 -5.78 -19.19 -10.55
N ALA A 182 -4.72 -18.38 -10.52
CA ALA A 182 -4.82 -16.93 -10.75
C ALA A 182 -5.40 -16.55 -12.12
N ARG A 183 -5.32 -17.43 -13.12
CA ARG A 183 -5.85 -17.17 -14.48
C ARG A 183 -7.37 -17.17 -14.54
N ARG A 184 -8.04 -17.72 -13.53
CA ARG A 184 -9.50 -17.71 -13.38
C ARG A 184 -9.96 -16.88 -12.18
N GLN A 185 -9.02 -16.38 -11.37
CA GLN A 185 -9.32 -15.53 -10.23
C GLN A 185 -9.78 -14.16 -10.74
N VAL A 186 -10.99 -13.76 -10.36
CA VAL A 186 -11.45 -12.40 -10.58
C VAL A 186 -10.75 -11.45 -9.60
N ASN A 187 -10.51 -10.22 -10.02
CA ASN A 187 -9.76 -9.25 -9.23
C ASN A 187 -10.62 -8.50 -8.20
N ILE A 188 -11.66 -9.15 -7.67
CA ILE A 188 -12.57 -8.56 -6.69
C ILE A 188 -12.79 -9.52 -5.52
N ILE A 189 -12.72 -8.98 -4.30
CA ILE A 189 -13.10 -9.65 -3.06
C ILE A 189 -14.33 -8.91 -2.55
N GLU A 190 -15.46 -9.60 -2.40
CA GLU A 190 -16.71 -9.00 -1.95
C GLU A 190 -17.11 -9.53 -0.59
N THR A 191 -16.95 -8.70 0.45
CA THR A 191 -17.27 -9.12 1.81
C THR A 191 -17.98 -8.02 2.57
N ARG A 192 -18.69 -8.42 3.62
CA ARG A 192 -19.28 -7.45 4.55
C ARG A 192 -18.18 -6.84 5.40
N LYS A 193 -18.22 -5.53 5.58
CA LYS A 193 -17.32 -4.82 6.48
C LYS A 193 -17.46 -5.39 7.90
N ARG A 194 -16.34 -5.84 8.48
CA ARG A 194 -16.24 -6.30 9.87
C ARG A 194 -15.86 -5.11 10.77
N GLU A 195 -15.19 -5.39 11.89
CA GLU A 195 -14.64 -4.37 12.78
C GLU A 195 -13.74 -3.37 12.04
N HIS A 196 -13.54 -2.19 12.63
CA HIS A 196 -12.83 -1.09 11.95
C HIS A 196 -11.44 -1.52 11.48
N SER A 197 -11.13 -1.24 10.21
CA SER A 197 -9.83 -1.52 9.58
C SER A 197 -9.43 -3.00 9.45
N ARG A 198 -10.29 -3.97 9.80
CA ARG A 198 -9.99 -5.40 9.55
C ARG A 198 -10.16 -5.73 8.07
N LYS A 199 -9.09 -6.22 7.44
CA LYS A 199 -9.06 -6.72 6.05
C LYS A 199 -9.83 -8.06 5.93
N PRO A 200 -10.29 -8.45 4.73
CA PRO A 200 -10.97 -9.73 4.52
C PRO A 200 -10.00 -10.91 4.69
N ASP A 201 -10.38 -11.91 5.48
CA ASP A 201 -9.58 -13.15 5.63
C ASP A 201 -9.50 -13.92 4.29
N GLU A 202 -10.48 -13.72 3.41
CA GLU A 202 -10.55 -14.29 2.06
C GLU A 202 -9.32 -13.94 1.19
N GLN A 203 -8.54 -12.93 1.59
CA GLN A 203 -7.27 -12.60 0.93
C GLN A 203 -6.25 -13.75 1.03
N TYR A 204 -6.22 -14.50 2.14
CA TYR A 204 -5.18 -15.50 2.39
C TYR A 204 -5.33 -16.69 1.44
N GLU A 205 -6.53 -17.27 1.38
CA GLU A 205 -6.84 -18.38 0.46
C GLU A 205 -6.59 -17.98 -0.99
N LEU A 206 -6.99 -16.75 -1.37
CA LEU A 206 -6.74 -16.21 -2.71
C LEU A 206 -5.23 -16.14 -3.00
N ILE A 207 -4.45 -15.56 -2.09
CA ILE A 207 -3.00 -15.39 -2.28
C ILE A 207 -2.30 -16.74 -2.33
N GLU A 208 -2.59 -17.66 -1.42
CA GLU A 208 -2.01 -19.00 -1.36
C GLU A 208 -2.31 -19.83 -2.62
N ALA A 209 -3.52 -19.71 -3.16
CA ALA A 209 -3.89 -20.37 -4.42
C ALA A 209 -3.19 -19.76 -5.64
N CYS A 210 -2.90 -18.45 -5.61
CA CYS A 210 -2.40 -17.70 -6.77
C CYS A 210 -0.88 -17.52 -6.79
N SER A 211 -0.22 -17.65 -5.64
CA SER A 211 1.19 -17.29 -5.46
C SER A 211 1.93 -18.30 -4.59
N PRO A 212 3.21 -18.58 -4.91
CA PRO A 212 3.98 -19.55 -4.16
C PRO A 212 4.54 -18.96 -2.86
N GLY A 213 4.61 -19.79 -1.82
CA GLY A 213 5.39 -19.49 -0.62
C GLY A 213 6.90 -19.66 -0.83
N PRO A 214 7.74 -19.38 0.19
CA PRO A 214 7.34 -18.99 1.56
C PRO A 214 6.70 -17.60 1.62
N TYR A 215 5.80 -17.44 2.61
CA TYR A 215 4.93 -16.27 2.75
C TYR A 215 5.33 -15.38 3.94
N LEU A 216 5.34 -14.07 3.72
CA LEU A 216 5.54 -13.05 4.75
C LEU A 216 4.33 -12.11 4.81
N GLU A 217 3.76 -11.91 5.99
CA GLU A 217 2.81 -10.83 6.28
C GLU A 217 3.49 -9.73 7.09
N MET A 218 3.55 -8.52 6.53
CA MET A 218 4.07 -7.33 7.18
C MET A 218 2.94 -6.48 7.72
N PHE A 219 3.16 -5.91 8.91
CA PHE A 219 2.18 -5.18 9.71
C PHE A 219 0.98 -6.04 10.13
N ALA A 220 1.23 -7.34 10.34
CA ALA A 220 0.22 -8.29 10.79
C ALA A 220 -0.31 -7.89 12.18
N ARG A 221 -1.61 -8.09 12.39
CA ARG A 221 -2.26 -7.91 13.71
C ARG A 221 -2.52 -9.22 14.44
N TYR A 222 -2.50 -10.32 13.71
CA TYR A 222 -2.78 -11.66 14.21
C TYR A 222 -1.87 -12.64 13.47
N PRO A 223 -1.47 -13.75 14.11
CA PRO A 223 -0.77 -14.83 13.42
C PRO A 223 -1.69 -15.46 12.37
N GLN A 224 -1.10 -15.84 11.23
CA GLN A 224 -1.76 -16.61 10.18
C GLN A 224 -0.98 -17.93 9.97
N PRO A 225 -1.62 -19.10 10.12
CA PRO A 225 -0.95 -20.39 9.93
C PRO A 225 -0.25 -20.48 8.56
N GLY A 226 1.01 -20.90 8.56
CA GLY A 226 1.82 -21.01 7.33
C GLY A 226 2.47 -19.71 6.85
N TRP A 227 2.27 -18.59 7.56
CA TRP A 227 2.89 -17.31 7.26
C TRP A 227 3.91 -16.92 8.31
N SER A 228 5.04 -16.36 7.88
CA SER A 228 5.89 -15.57 8.78
C SER A 228 5.23 -14.21 8.97
N VAL A 229 5.09 -13.76 10.21
CA VAL A 229 4.43 -12.49 10.54
C VAL A 229 5.41 -11.49 11.12
N TRP A 230 5.20 -10.22 10.79
CA TRP A 230 5.97 -9.12 11.35
C TRP A 230 5.03 -7.95 11.63
N GLY A 231 5.03 -7.43 12.86
CA GLY A 231 4.19 -6.31 13.26
C GLY A 231 4.27 -6.05 14.76
N ASN A 232 4.00 -4.80 15.18
CA ASN A 232 4.06 -4.40 16.59
C ASN A 232 2.98 -5.08 17.48
N GLU A 233 1.99 -5.75 16.86
CA GLU A 233 0.93 -6.51 17.55
C GLU A 233 1.03 -8.02 17.28
N ALA A 234 2.11 -8.51 16.68
CA ALA A 234 2.22 -9.88 16.19
C ALA A 234 2.84 -10.89 17.20
N ASP A 235 3.19 -10.44 18.41
CA ASP A 235 3.64 -11.34 19.49
C ASP A 235 2.46 -12.13 20.07
N GLU A 236 2.65 -13.43 20.34
CA GLU A 236 1.59 -14.30 20.90
C GLU A 236 1.05 -13.79 22.25
N ASP A 237 1.86 -13.01 22.98
CA ASP A 237 1.54 -12.42 24.28
C ASP A 237 0.95 -10.98 24.18
N VAL A 238 0.88 -10.39 22.99
CA VAL A 238 0.31 -9.06 22.80
C VAL A 238 -1.17 -9.19 22.45
N THR A 239 -2.04 -8.87 23.41
CA THR A 239 -3.47 -8.67 23.10
C THR A 239 -3.59 -7.51 22.09
N PRO A 240 -4.06 -7.76 20.86
CA PRO A 240 -4.15 -6.72 19.83
C PRO A 240 -5.05 -5.60 20.34
N ARG A 241 -4.70 -4.33 20.08
CA ARG A 241 -5.50 -3.19 20.58
C ARG A 241 -6.73 -2.95 19.70
N GLY A 242 -7.57 -3.96 19.55
CA GLY A 242 -8.95 -3.87 19.13
C GLY A 242 -9.81 -4.51 20.20
N LYS A 243 -10.95 -3.92 20.56
CA LYS A 243 -11.85 -4.52 21.57
C LYS A 243 -12.13 -5.99 21.20
N GLN A 244 -11.62 -6.92 21.99
CA GLN A 244 -12.04 -8.32 21.96
C GLN A 244 -13.52 -8.37 22.36
N TYR A 245 -14.37 -8.88 21.47
CA TYR A 245 -15.67 -9.39 21.86
C TYR A 245 -15.60 -10.91 21.83
N ALA A 246 -16.07 -11.54 22.90
CA ALA A 246 -16.21 -12.99 22.98
C ALA A 246 -17.21 -13.47 21.91
N ALA A 247 -16.68 -13.87 20.77
CA ALA A 247 -17.32 -14.80 19.86
C ALA A 247 -16.20 -15.72 19.38
N TYR A 248 -16.46 -17.03 19.43
CA TYR A 248 -15.58 -18.16 19.11
C TYR A 248 -14.78 -18.74 20.29
N SER A 249 -15.52 -19.39 21.19
CA SER A 249 -15.21 -20.75 21.64
C SER A 249 -15.71 -21.77 20.62
#